data_AF-A0A2W5C3N1-F1
#
_entry.id   AF-A0A2W5C3N1-F1
#
_cell.length_a   1.000
_cell.length_b   1.000
_cell.length_c   1.000
_cell.angle_alpha   90.00
_cell.angle_beta   90.00
_cell.angle_gamma   90.00
#
_symmetry.space_group_name_H-M   'P 1'
#
loop_
_entity.id
_entity.type
_entity.pdbx_description
1 polymer ?
#
loop_
_entity_poly.entity_id
_entity_poly.type
_entity_poly.pdbx_seq_one_letter_code
_entity_poly.pdbx_strand_id
1 'polypeptide(L)'
;MNISLRNAVAGGFLLLMAACSRDPDVYAMPAKEAQQRLLAADFTDFRDTRQCGILIHFAASPTAEGGVKWQITSGGHDVMNFTAVLTPVEGDKTRLALEIEKDGAGLEKYGREQFYPHPALLQPVRAALREKLATILEGRPYEDRTPLDGARSSVCLIQRGRLTGGGKPFEFGPEDVAATQQPLLK
;
A
#
# COMPACT_ATOMS: atom_id res chain seq x y z
N MET A 1 -5.49 76.97 9.87
CA MET A 1 -4.54 75.82 9.85
C MET A 1 -5.36 74.56 9.71
N ASN A 2 -5.04 73.75 8.70
CA ASN A 2 -5.72 72.53 8.28
C ASN A 2 -5.49 71.33 9.23
N ILE A 3 -6.38 70.33 9.15
CA ILE A 3 -6.25 68.85 9.24
C ILE A 3 -7.65 68.35 9.70
N SER A 4 -8.60 68.01 8.82
CA SER A 4 -8.75 66.76 8.03
C SER A 4 -8.54 65.47 8.84
N LEU A 5 -9.62 64.81 9.25
CA LEU A 5 -9.63 63.38 9.54
C LEU A 5 -10.85 62.74 8.88
N ARG A 6 -10.52 61.86 7.95
CA ARG A 6 -11.40 61.17 7.01
C ARG A 6 -11.96 59.88 7.64
N ASN A 7 -13.22 59.64 7.31
CA ASN A 7 -13.92 58.37 7.08
C ASN A 7 -13.20 57.03 7.35
N ALA A 8 -13.93 56.19 8.08
CA ALA A 8 -14.25 54.79 7.79
C ALA A 8 -13.10 53.81 7.45
N VAL A 9 -12.78 52.97 8.43
CA VAL A 9 -12.00 51.72 8.33
C VAL A 9 -12.75 50.74 9.27
N ALA A 10 -13.11 49.50 8.95
CA ALA A 10 -12.80 48.64 7.83
C ALA A 10 -14.01 47.69 7.61
N GLY A 11 -14.40 47.55 6.35
CA GLY A 11 -15.14 46.37 5.90
C GLY A 11 -14.17 45.24 5.55
N GLY A 12 -14.55 44.03 5.94
CA GLY A 12 -14.33 42.78 5.20
C GLY A 12 -12.89 42.32 4.93
N PHE A 13 -12.46 41.29 5.65
CA PHE A 13 -11.78 40.13 5.07
C PHE A 13 -11.76 38.95 6.06
N LEU A 14 -12.85 38.19 6.11
CA LEU A 14 -12.86 36.84 6.70
C LEU A 14 -12.66 35.81 5.57
N LEU A 15 -11.43 35.72 5.04
CA LEU A 15 -10.97 34.53 4.32
C LEU A 15 -10.40 33.57 5.35
N LEU A 16 -11.24 32.75 5.96
CA LEU A 16 -10.82 31.64 6.82
C LEU A 16 -11.09 30.32 6.12
N MET A 17 -10.01 29.79 5.53
CA MET A 17 -9.65 28.37 5.52
C MET A 17 -10.81 27.38 5.33
N ALA A 18 -11.25 27.21 4.08
CA ALA A 18 -11.75 25.91 3.66
C ALA A 18 -10.54 24.95 3.67
N ALA A 19 -10.24 24.38 4.83
CA ALA A 19 -9.42 23.19 4.92
C ALA A 19 -10.17 22.10 4.13
N CYS A 20 -9.73 21.84 2.90
CA CYS A 20 -10.19 20.72 2.09
C CYS A 20 -9.94 19.44 2.88
N SER A 21 -10.96 18.96 3.61
CA SER A 21 -11.01 17.62 4.18
C SER A 21 -11.18 16.63 3.03
N ARG A 22 -10.11 16.42 2.27
CA ARG A 22 -10.07 15.36 1.28
C ARG A 22 -10.00 14.06 2.06
N ASP A 23 -11.06 13.27 1.97
CA ASP A 23 -11.06 11.90 2.48
C ASP A 23 -9.92 11.15 1.76
N PRO A 24 -8.91 10.65 2.48
CA PRO A 24 -7.68 10.11 1.88
C PRO A 24 -7.92 8.86 1.05
N ASP A 25 -9.08 8.21 1.21
CA ASP A 25 -9.46 7.01 0.48
C ASP A 25 -10.51 7.28 -0.61
N VAL A 26 -10.85 8.54 -0.89
CA VAL A 26 -11.81 8.93 -1.94
C VAL A 26 -11.11 9.67 -3.07
N TYR A 27 -11.32 9.17 -4.28
CA TYR A 27 -10.68 9.64 -5.51
C TYR A 27 -11.73 10.23 -6.44
N ALA A 28 -11.39 11.36 -7.07
CA ALA A 28 -12.25 12.07 -8.03
C ALA A 28 -12.23 11.39 -9.41
N MET A 29 -12.68 10.14 -9.45
CA MET A 29 -12.88 9.38 -10.68
C MET A 29 -13.94 8.28 -10.51
N PRO A 30 -14.61 7.85 -11.59
CA PRO A 30 -15.54 6.72 -11.59
C PRO A 30 -14.86 5.39 -11.25
N ALA A 31 -15.61 4.46 -10.63
CA ALA A 31 -15.04 3.20 -10.13
C ALA A 31 -14.47 2.32 -11.25
N LYS A 32 -15.09 2.35 -12.43
CA LYS A 32 -14.58 1.62 -13.60
C LYS A 32 -13.24 2.17 -14.08
N GLU A 33 -13.06 3.49 -14.07
CA GLU A 33 -11.79 4.11 -14.43
C GLU A 33 -10.70 3.77 -13.40
N ALA A 34 -11.03 3.84 -12.10
CA ALA A 34 -10.14 3.42 -11.03
C ALA A 34 -9.71 1.95 -11.18
N GLN A 35 -10.66 1.04 -11.48
CA GLN A 35 -10.37 -0.38 -11.71
C GLN A 35 -9.41 -0.57 -12.89
N GLN A 36 -9.62 0.13 -14.00
CA GLN A 36 -8.75 0.04 -15.18
C GLN A 36 -7.33 0.51 -14.89
N ARG A 37 -7.18 1.63 -14.16
CA ARG A 37 -5.86 2.13 -13.73
C ARG A 37 -5.15 1.13 -12.82
N LEU A 38 -5.87 0.54 -11.87
CA LEU A 38 -5.34 -0.46 -10.96
C LEU A 38 -4.94 -1.76 -11.67
N LEU A 39 -5.73 -2.24 -12.63
CA LEU A 39 -5.38 -3.43 -13.44
C LEU A 39 -4.14 -3.22 -14.29
N ALA A 40 -3.90 -2.00 -14.78
CA ALA A 40 -2.73 -1.63 -15.57
C ALA A 40 -1.52 -1.22 -14.72
N ALA A 41 -1.60 -1.34 -13.39
CA ALA A 41 -0.59 -0.83 -12.49
C ALA A 41 0.74 -1.61 -12.59
N ASP A 42 1.84 -0.86 -12.62
CA ASP A 42 3.19 -1.39 -12.44
C ASP A 42 3.58 -1.36 -10.96
N PHE A 43 4.01 -2.50 -10.41
CA PHE A 43 4.47 -2.67 -9.03
C PHE A 43 5.99 -2.79 -8.91
N THR A 44 6.75 -2.49 -9.98
CA THR A 44 8.22 -2.58 -10.01
C THR A 44 8.89 -1.76 -8.91
N ASP A 45 8.53 -0.48 -8.76
CA ASP A 45 9.02 0.42 -7.71
C ASP A 45 8.69 -0.08 -6.28
N PHE A 46 7.48 -0.60 -6.08
CA PHE A 46 7.05 -1.21 -4.83
C PHE A 46 7.89 -2.46 -4.53
N ARG A 47 8.08 -3.33 -5.52
CA ARG A 47 8.91 -4.52 -5.37
C ARG A 47 10.34 -4.14 -5.04
N ASP A 48 10.94 -3.20 -5.75
CA ASP A 48 12.35 -2.85 -5.56
C ASP A 48 12.61 -2.24 -4.16
N THR A 49 11.62 -1.56 -3.60
CA THR A 49 11.68 -1.01 -2.24
C THR A 49 11.37 -2.04 -1.15
N ARG A 50 10.43 -2.97 -1.40
CA ARG A 50 9.86 -3.87 -0.39
C ARG A 50 10.31 -5.31 -0.43
N GLN A 51 10.89 -5.76 -1.53
CA GLN A 51 11.41 -7.11 -1.65
C GLN A 51 12.59 -7.30 -0.70
N CYS A 52 12.58 -8.40 0.04
CA CYS A 52 13.65 -8.76 0.96
C CYS A 52 14.72 -9.61 0.27
N GLY A 53 14.59 -10.94 0.31
CA GLY A 53 15.57 -11.89 -0.21
C GLY A 53 15.06 -12.81 -1.32
N ILE A 54 13.76 -12.73 -1.64
CA ILE A 54 13.06 -13.66 -2.51
C ILE A 54 12.44 -12.85 -3.66
N LEU A 55 12.62 -13.30 -4.90
CA LEU A 55 12.01 -12.63 -6.06
C LEU A 55 10.49 -12.85 -6.05
N ILE A 56 9.72 -11.76 -6.07
CA ILE A 56 8.26 -11.81 -6.10
C ILE A 56 7.68 -11.32 -7.43
N HIS A 57 6.53 -11.87 -7.79
CA HIS A 57 5.75 -11.52 -8.96
C HIS A 57 4.35 -11.11 -8.57
N PHE A 58 3.77 -10.14 -9.29
CA PHE A 58 2.41 -9.68 -9.10
C PHE A 58 1.55 -10.10 -10.28
N ALA A 59 0.38 -10.66 -10.01
CA ALA A 59 -0.66 -10.91 -11.00
C ALA A 59 -1.94 -10.22 -10.54
N ALA A 60 -2.50 -9.36 -11.38
CA ALA A 60 -3.74 -8.63 -11.11
C ALA A 60 -4.92 -9.29 -11.82
N SER A 61 -6.08 -9.34 -11.17
CA SER A 61 -7.34 -9.77 -11.77
C SER A 61 -8.52 -8.94 -11.25
N PRO A 62 -9.56 -8.72 -12.07
CA PRO A 62 -10.77 -8.05 -11.60
C PRO A 62 -11.55 -8.97 -10.64
N THR A 63 -12.23 -8.38 -9.66
CA THR A 63 -13.21 -9.11 -8.84
C THR A 63 -14.61 -8.97 -9.41
N ALA A 64 -15.52 -9.89 -9.04
CA ALA A 64 -16.91 -9.86 -9.52
C ALA A 64 -17.66 -8.61 -9.04
N GLU A 65 -17.23 -8.04 -7.91
CA GLU A 65 -17.81 -6.88 -7.24
C GLU A 65 -17.24 -5.55 -7.75
N GLY A 66 -16.36 -5.57 -8.76
CA GLY A 66 -15.78 -4.36 -9.37
C GLY A 66 -14.49 -3.86 -8.73
N GLY A 67 -13.83 -4.67 -7.89
CA GLY A 67 -12.51 -4.40 -7.35
C GLY A 67 -11.37 -4.98 -8.20
N VAL A 68 -10.17 -4.95 -7.65
CA VAL A 68 -8.98 -5.62 -8.20
C VAL A 68 -8.31 -6.44 -7.12
N LYS A 69 -8.05 -7.71 -7.41
CA LYS A 69 -7.27 -8.61 -6.56
C LYS A 69 -5.88 -8.76 -7.15
N TRP A 70 -4.86 -8.71 -6.30
CA TRP A 70 -3.50 -9.08 -6.64
C TRP A 70 -3.10 -10.34 -5.91
N GLN A 71 -2.50 -11.23 -6.68
CA GLN A 71 -1.78 -12.39 -6.17
C GLN A 71 -0.28 -12.11 -6.23
N ILE A 72 0.40 -12.23 -5.10
CA ILE A 72 1.86 -12.16 -5.03
C ILE A 72 2.40 -13.58 -4.95
N THR A 73 3.23 -13.96 -5.92
CA THR A 73 3.85 -15.29 -5.96
C THR A 73 5.36 -15.22 -5.94
N SER A 74 5.99 -16.31 -5.52
CA SER A 74 7.43 -16.54 -5.69
C SER A 74 7.70 -18.03 -5.86
N GLY A 75 8.57 -18.40 -6.79
CA GLY A 75 8.89 -19.80 -7.07
C GLY A 75 7.66 -20.65 -7.44
N GLY A 76 6.58 -20.05 -7.93
CA GLY A 76 5.30 -20.72 -8.19
C GLY A 76 4.37 -20.86 -6.97
N HIS A 77 4.80 -20.44 -5.79
CA HIS A 77 4.02 -20.48 -4.55
C HIS A 77 3.32 -19.15 -4.27
N ASP A 78 2.11 -19.24 -3.69
CA ASP A 78 1.36 -18.08 -3.24
C ASP A 78 1.97 -17.52 -1.95
N VAL A 79 2.32 -16.23 -1.96
CA VAL A 79 2.97 -15.55 -0.85
C VAL A 79 1.95 -14.74 -0.06
N MET A 80 1.17 -13.92 -0.76
CA MET A 80 0.17 -13.03 -0.17
C MET A 80 -0.81 -12.58 -1.24
N ASN A 81 -2.09 -12.53 -0.90
CA ASN A 81 -3.10 -11.85 -1.69
C ASN A 81 -3.54 -10.54 -1.02
N PHE A 82 -3.93 -9.56 -1.84
CA PHE A 82 -4.65 -8.38 -1.38
C PHE A 82 -5.65 -7.90 -2.43
N THR A 83 -6.68 -7.19 -1.98
CA THR A 83 -7.77 -6.71 -2.82
C THR A 83 -7.98 -5.22 -2.58
N ALA A 84 -8.06 -4.44 -3.65
CA ALA A 84 -8.62 -3.10 -3.64
C ALA A 84 -10.12 -3.20 -3.95
N VAL A 85 -10.96 -2.95 -2.95
CA VAL A 85 -12.40 -2.84 -3.11
C VAL A 85 -12.73 -1.41 -3.51
N LEU A 86 -13.47 -1.27 -4.61
CA LEU A 86 -13.87 0.03 -5.16
C LEU A 86 -15.36 0.22 -4.96
N THR A 87 -15.73 1.25 -4.20
CA THR A 87 -17.14 1.58 -3.95
C THR A 87 -17.45 2.93 -4.58
N PRO A 88 -18.37 3.01 -5.56
CA PRO A 88 -18.85 4.28 -6.07
C PRO A 88 -19.40 5.15 -4.93
N VAL A 89 -19.07 6.43 -4.96
CA VAL A 89 -19.64 7.45 -4.09
C VAL A 89 -20.18 8.59 -4.96
N GLU A 90 -20.93 9.52 -4.39
CA GLU A 90 -21.60 10.59 -5.15
C GLU A 90 -20.62 11.47 -5.96
N GLY A 91 -21.07 11.88 -7.15
CA GLY A 91 -20.37 12.86 -8.00
C GLY A 91 -19.11 12.31 -8.67
N ASP A 92 -19.21 11.16 -9.35
CA ASP A 92 -18.12 10.50 -10.09
C ASP A 92 -16.85 10.30 -9.26
N LYS A 93 -17.06 9.92 -8.00
CA LYS A 93 -15.99 9.63 -7.06
C LYS A 93 -16.03 8.15 -6.68
N THR A 94 -14.89 7.64 -6.24
CA THR A 94 -14.75 6.25 -5.82
C THR A 94 -13.98 6.18 -4.51
N ARG A 95 -14.50 5.40 -3.58
CA ARG A 95 -13.79 5.02 -2.35
C ARG A 95 -12.98 3.75 -2.59
N LEU A 96 -11.73 3.74 -2.16
CA LEU A 96 -10.88 2.56 -2.15
C LEU A 96 -10.76 2.01 -0.73
N ALA A 97 -10.99 0.71 -0.56
CA ALA A 97 -10.66 -0.01 0.66
C ALA A 97 -9.64 -1.11 0.34
N LEU A 98 -8.60 -1.24 1.16
CA LEU A 98 -7.58 -2.27 1.03
C LEU A 98 -7.86 -3.43 1.99
N GLU A 99 -8.07 -4.60 1.42
CA GLU A 99 -8.15 -5.86 2.14
C GLU A 99 -6.87 -6.67 1.90
N ILE A 100 -6.27 -7.21 2.96
CA ILE A 100 -5.10 -8.07 2.87
C ILE A 100 -5.50 -9.41 3.45
N GLU A 101 -5.05 -10.48 2.80
CA GLU A 101 -5.28 -11.84 3.25
C GLU A 101 -4.79 -12.04 4.69
N LYS A 102 -5.59 -12.77 5.47
CA LYS A 102 -5.25 -13.17 6.82
C LYS A 102 -4.62 -14.56 6.82
N ASP A 103 -3.70 -14.80 7.75
CA ASP A 103 -3.11 -16.11 7.99
C ASP A 103 -4.10 -17.06 8.71
N GLY A 104 -3.66 -18.29 9.00
CA GLY A 104 -4.47 -19.27 9.72
C GLY A 104 -4.84 -18.85 11.15
N ALA A 105 -4.14 -17.88 11.74
CA ALA A 105 -4.43 -17.30 13.04
C ALA A 105 -5.36 -16.07 12.96
N GLY A 106 -5.77 -15.67 11.75
CA GLY A 106 -6.62 -14.50 11.50
C GLY A 106 -5.87 -13.16 11.54
N LEU A 107 -4.53 -13.19 11.60
CA LEU A 107 -3.67 -12.01 11.56
C LEU A 107 -3.41 -11.63 10.11
N GLU A 108 -3.26 -10.33 9.85
CA GLU A 108 -2.91 -9.85 8.52
C GLU A 108 -1.52 -10.31 8.10
N LYS A 109 -1.41 -10.95 6.92
CA LYS A 109 -0.11 -11.33 6.37
C LYS A 109 0.79 -10.12 6.20
N TYR A 110 2.05 -10.25 6.61
CA TYR A 110 3.03 -9.15 6.64
C TYR A 110 2.56 -7.91 7.43
N GLY A 111 1.66 -8.11 8.41
CA GLY A 111 1.28 -7.13 9.41
C GLY A 111 2.36 -6.95 10.49
N ARG A 112 2.03 -6.19 11.54
CA ARG A 112 2.95 -5.95 12.67
C ARG A 112 2.97 -7.09 13.68
N GLU A 113 2.05 -8.03 13.61
CA GLU A 113 1.82 -9.00 14.69
C GLU A 113 2.58 -10.32 14.47
N GLN A 114 3.11 -10.52 13.27
CA GLN A 114 3.71 -11.78 12.86
C GLN A 114 5.21 -11.62 12.59
N PHE A 115 5.98 -12.69 12.81
CA PHE A 115 7.40 -12.76 12.46
C PHE A 115 7.59 -13.80 11.37
N TYR A 116 8.46 -13.48 10.42
CA TYR A 116 8.78 -14.35 9.28
C TYR A 116 10.30 -14.55 9.24
N PRO A 117 10.80 -15.80 9.33
CA PRO A 117 12.23 -16.09 9.25
C PRO A 117 12.85 -15.71 7.89
N HIS A 118 12.11 -15.95 6.80
CA HIS A 118 12.48 -15.57 5.43
C HIS A 118 11.36 -14.74 4.80
N PRO A 119 11.19 -13.47 5.21
CA PRO A 119 10.12 -12.64 4.70
C PRO A 119 10.32 -12.40 3.21
N ALA A 120 9.28 -12.55 2.39
CA ALA A 120 9.33 -12.09 1.00
C ALA A 120 9.26 -10.56 0.91
N LEU A 121 8.53 -9.94 1.85
CA LEU A 121 8.22 -8.52 1.90
C LEU A 121 8.64 -7.88 3.23
N LEU A 122 9.14 -6.65 3.13
CA LEU A 122 9.48 -5.81 4.26
C LEU A 122 8.22 -5.37 5.01
N GLN A 123 8.19 -5.65 6.32
CA GLN A 123 7.02 -5.43 7.18
C GLN A 123 7.08 -4.07 7.92
N PRO A 124 5.94 -3.43 8.17
CA PRO A 124 4.58 -3.82 7.76
C PRO A 124 4.25 -3.39 6.33
N VAL A 125 3.39 -4.14 5.65
CA VAL A 125 3.10 -3.93 4.21
C VAL A 125 1.89 -3.03 3.93
N ARG A 126 0.89 -2.98 4.82
CA ARG A 126 -0.38 -2.26 4.57
C ARG A 126 -0.22 -0.80 4.18
N ALA A 127 0.59 -0.04 4.92
CA ALA A 127 0.80 1.37 4.62
C ALA A 127 1.45 1.57 3.25
N ALA A 128 2.39 0.71 2.90
CA ALA A 128 3.07 0.69 1.61
C ALA A 128 2.11 0.42 0.45
N LEU A 129 1.25 -0.59 0.61
CA LEU A 129 0.24 -0.93 -0.40
C LEU A 129 -0.80 0.18 -0.55
N ARG A 130 -1.27 0.78 0.55
CA ARG A 130 -2.17 1.92 0.50
C ARG A 130 -1.54 3.08 -0.27
N GLU A 131 -0.29 3.42 0.04
CA GLU A 131 0.43 4.47 -0.66
C GLU A 131 0.60 4.13 -2.14
N LYS A 132 0.99 2.89 -2.48
CA LYS A 132 1.11 2.46 -3.88
C LYS A 132 -0.21 2.59 -4.64
N LEU A 133 -1.31 2.10 -4.09
CA LEU A 133 -2.64 2.21 -4.69
C LEU A 133 -3.06 3.68 -4.86
N ALA A 134 -2.81 4.52 -3.86
CA ALA A 134 -3.05 5.96 -3.95
C ALA A 134 -2.26 6.59 -5.09
N THR A 135 -0.96 6.28 -5.21
CA THR A 135 -0.09 6.84 -6.25
C THR A 135 -0.56 6.49 -7.66
N ILE A 136 -1.05 5.25 -7.86
CA ILE A 136 -1.61 4.79 -9.13
C ILE A 136 -2.87 5.59 -9.48
N LEU A 137 -3.79 5.74 -8.52
CA LEU A 137 -5.03 6.48 -8.76
C LEU A 137 -4.79 7.97 -8.94
N GLU A 138 -3.82 8.55 -8.23
CA GLU A 138 -3.47 9.97 -8.32
C GLU A 138 -2.55 10.30 -9.50
N GLY A 139 -1.96 9.28 -10.15
CA GLY A 139 -1.04 9.46 -11.27
C GLY A 139 0.29 10.11 -10.87
N ARG A 140 0.77 9.83 -9.65
CA ARG A 140 2.03 10.36 -9.10
C ARG A 140 3.04 9.25 -8.84
N PRO A 141 4.34 9.55 -8.69
CA PRO A 141 5.35 8.56 -8.32
C PRO A 141 5.10 7.95 -6.94
N TYR A 142 5.48 6.67 -6.77
CA TYR A 142 5.48 6.00 -5.47
C TYR A 142 6.63 6.49 -4.60
N GLU A 143 6.32 6.80 -3.34
CA GLU A 143 7.30 7.15 -2.33
C GLU A 143 7.09 6.27 -1.10
N ASP A 144 8.04 5.39 -0.79
CA ASP A 144 7.93 4.59 0.43
C ASP A 144 8.27 5.43 1.66
N ARG A 145 7.23 5.92 2.32
CA ARG A 145 7.33 6.72 3.56
C ARG A 145 7.04 5.90 4.82
N THR A 146 6.99 4.58 4.72
CA THR A 146 6.55 3.75 5.84
C THR A 146 7.67 3.59 6.87
N PRO A 147 7.40 3.84 8.16
CA PRO A 147 8.35 3.53 9.22
C PRO A 147 8.65 2.03 9.26
N LEU A 148 9.94 1.68 9.23
CA LEU A 148 10.41 0.31 9.37
C LEU A 148 10.31 -0.13 10.84
N ASP A 149 9.74 -1.31 11.08
CA ASP A 149 9.76 -1.93 12.41
C ASP A 149 11.12 -2.62 12.60
N GLY A 150 12.02 -2.01 13.37
CA GLY A 150 13.45 -2.30 13.38
C GLY A 150 13.81 -3.79 13.50
N ALA A 151 13.25 -4.52 14.48
CA ALA A 151 13.60 -5.93 14.69
C ALA A 151 13.12 -6.84 13.55
N ARG A 152 11.87 -6.67 13.10
CA ARG A 152 11.27 -7.48 12.02
C ARG A 152 11.84 -7.12 10.64
N SER A 153 12.19 -5.85 10.47
CA SER A 153 12.82 -5.31 9.25
C SER A 153 14.30 -5.69 9.15
N SER A 154 14.99 -5.93 10.26
CA SER A 154 16.43 -6.23 10.25
C SER A 154 16.78 -7.49 9.45
N VAL A 155 15.97 -8.55 9.57
CA VAL A 155 16.13 -9.80 8.80
C VAL A 155 16.00 -9.52 7.31
N CYS A 156 14.96 -8.78 6.92
CA CYS A 156 14.73 -8.38 5.54
C CYS A 156 15.88 -7.51 5.00
N LEU A 157 16.37 -6.55 5.78
CA LEU A 157 17.49 -5.68 5.40
C LEU A 157 18.78 -6.47 5.17
N ILE A 158 19.07 -7.46 6.02
CA ILE A 158 20.21 -8.37 5.86
C ILE A 158 20.07 -9.19 4.57
N GLN A 159 18.89 -9.75 4.32
CA GLN A 159 18.63 -10.57 3.14
C GLN A 159 18.69 -9.75 1.84
N ARG A 160 18.17 -8.52 1.85
CA ARG A 160 18.25 -7.59 0.72
C ARG A 160 19.69 -7.18 0.41
N GLY A 161 20.53 -7.02 1.44
CA GLY A 161 21.97 -6.81 1.28
C GLY A 161 22.65 -7.94 0.51
N ARG A 162 22.20 -9.21 0.69
CA ARG A 162 22.74 -10.35 -0.07
C ARG A 162 22.31 -10.33 -1.54
N LEU A 163 21.05 -9.98 -1.83
CA LEU A 163 20.57 -9.85 -3.22
C LEU A 163 21.33 -8.76 -3.98
N THR A 164 21.43 -7.58 -3.38
CA THR A 164 22.09 -6.41 -4.01
C THR A 164 23.60 -6.60 -4.16
N GLY A 165 24.22 -7.44 -3.32
CA GLY A 165 25.65 -7.81 -3.41
C GLY A 165 25.98 -8.94 -4.40
N GLY A 166 25.02 -9.42 -5.19
CA GLY A 166 25.25 -10.49 -6.19
C GLY A 166 25.12 -11.92 -5.66
N GLY A 167 24.54 -12.11 -4.46
CA GLY A 167 24.18 -13.43 -3.94
C GLY A 167 22.99 -14.05 -4.69
N LYS A 168 22.84 -15.38 -4.59
CA LYS A 168 21.65 -16.06 -5.10
C LYS A 168 20.40 -15.68 -4.28
N PRO A 169 19.22 -15.50 -4.92
CA PRO A 169 17.96 -15.38 -4.21
C PRO A 169 17.70 -16.59 -3.30
N PHE A 170 17.00 -16.36 -2.20
CA PHE A 170 16.52 -17.46 -1.36
C PHE A 170 15.44 -18.25 -2.10
N GLU A 171 15.56 -19.58 -2.06
CA GLU A 171 14.49 -20.49 -2.44
C GLU A 171 13.66 -20.80 -1.19
N PHE A 172 12.35 -20.99 -1.33
CA PHE A 172 11.51 -21.36 -0.19
C PHE A 172 11.87 -22.77 0.31
N GLY A 173 12.17 -22.88 1.60
CA GLY A 173 12.29 -24.16 2.30
C GLY A 173 10.93 -24.70 2.78
N PRO A 174 10.86 -25.98 3.19
CA PRO A 174 9.65 -26.56 3.80
C PRO A 174 9.10 -25.74 4.97
N GLU A 175 9.98 -25.14 5.77
CA GLU A 175 9.63 -24.26 6.88
C GLU A 175 8.98 -22.95 6.44
N ASP A 176 9.29 -22.45 5.25
CA ASP A 176 8.75 -21.20 4.71
C ASP A 176 7.37 -21.41 4.08
N VAL A 177 7.17 -22.57 3.46
CA VAL A 177 5.85 -23.03 2.99
C VAL A 177 4.94 -23.26 4.20
N ALA A 178 5.47 -23.84 5.27
CA ALA A 178 4.72 -24.01 6.50
C ALA A 178 4.40 -22.66 7.16
N ALA A 179 5.34 -21.72 7.24
CA ALA A 179 5.11 -20.39 7.81
C ALA A 179 4.07 -19.55 7.02
N THR A 180 3.95 -19.77 5.71
CA THR A 180 2.90 -19.15 4.87
C THR A 180 1.52 -19.83 5.00
N GLN A 181 1.47 -21.03 5.60
CA GLN A 181 0.27 -21.87 5.73
C GLN A 181 -0.15 -22.21 7.18
N GLN A 182 0.64 -21.85 8.20
CA GLN A 182 0.39 -22.26 9.59
C GLN A 182 -0.58 -21.32 10.32
N PRO A 183 -1.67 -21.84 10.92
CA PRO A 183 -2.26 -21.26 12.11
C PRO A 183 -1.31 -21.48 13.29
N LEU A 184 -0.98 -20.43 14.04
CA LEU A 184 -0.19 -20.53 15.27
C LEU A 184 -0.87 -21.48 16.27
N LEU A 185 -0.31 -22.67 16.46
CA LEU A 185 -0.59 -23.49 17.63
C LEU A 185 -0.05 -22.76 18.87
N LYS A 186 -0.93 -22.59 19.85
CA LYS A 186 -0.66 -21.99 21.17
C LYS A 186 0.28 -22.83 22.02
#